data_AF-A0A3N5FNR2-F1
#
_entry.id   AF-A0A3N5FNR2-F1
#
_cell.length_a   1.000
_cell.length_b   1.000
_cell.length_c   1.000
_cell.angle_alpha   90.00
_cell.angle_beta   90.00
_cell.angle_gamma   90.00
#
_symmetry.space_group_name_H-M   'P 1'
#
loop_
_entity.id
_entity.type
_entity.pdbx_description
1 polymer ?
#
loop_
_entity_poly.entity_id
_entity_poly.type
_entity_poly.pdbx_seq_one_letter_code
_entity_poly.pdbx_strand_id
1 'polypeptide(L)'
;MAGGEGRRRDRARKLLLQRSARRLRPGPVRLLQEARDPPRGRGQAPSLAQAPREEEEVKRPFSSLSTEQRNPRTVGIDSLSIPEILDVLNREDEAIAVAVGAEKPKVARAVNLLVDRVGKGGRILFVGAGTSGRLGVLEAAELPPTFDTPPRLAQAIMAGGPECVWASKEGAEDDAADGARQLRIRAVHALDVVVGITASGVTPFVLGALGEARKKGAARILVSCNRRGVPRDAADVHIAPLVGP
;
A
#
# COMPACT_ATOMS: atom_id res chain seq x y z
N MET A 1 -13.83 54.30 -16.35
CA MET A 1 -14.69 53.26 -16.94
C MET A 1 -14.00 51.91 -16.90
N ALA A 2 -14.15 51.14 -15.80
CA ALA A 2 -13.49 49.83 -15.64
C ALA A 2 -14.32 48.87 -14.76
N GLY A 3 -15.63 48.77 -15.01
CA GLY A 3 -16.55 47.92 -14.22
C GLY A 3 -17.30 46.85 -15.02
N GLY A 4 -16.99 46.68 -16.31
CA GLY A 4 -17.80 45.88 -17.25
C GLY A 4 -17.32 44.44 -17.50
N GLU A 5 -16.03 44.15 -17.35
CA GLU A 5 -15.47 42.85 -17.75
C GLU A 5 -15.59 41.75 -16.69
N GLY A 6 -15.55 42.09 -15.40
CA GLY A 6 -15.68 41.12 -14.30
C GLY A 6 -17.07 40.46 -14.23
N ARG A 7 -18.14 41.21 -14.51
CA ARG A 7 -19.52 40.70 -14.44
C ARG A 7 -19.89 39.77 -15.62
N ARG A 8 -19.17 39.85 -16.74
CA ARG A 8 -19.41 38.98 -17.92
C ARG A 8 -18.77 37.60 -17.76
N ARG A 9 -17.60 37.50 -17.09
CA ARG A 9 -16.93 36.22 -16.82
C ARG A 9 -17.67 35.38 -15.77
N ASP A 10 -18.25 36.01 -14.75
CA ASP A 10 -19.04 35.29 -13.72
C ASP A 10 -20.38 34.74 -14.25
N ARG A 11 -21.04 35.43 -15.19
CA ARG A 11 -22.27 34.92 -15.81
C ARG A 11 -22.01 33.71 -16.72
N ALA A 12 -20.89 33.69 -17.44
CA ALA A 12 -20.50 32.56 -18.28
C ALA A 12 -20.17 31.30 -17.46
N ARG A 13 -19.52 31.47 -16.30
CA ARG A 13 -19.19 30.35 -15.39
C ARG A 13 -20.42 29.78 -14.68
N LYS A 14 -21.41 30.63 -14.33
CA LYS A 14 -22.68 30.19 -13.73
C LYS A 14 -23.60 29.47 -14.71
N LEU A 15 -23.53 29.78 -16.01
CA LEU A 15 -24.31 29.08 -17.06
C LEU A 15 -23.73 27.71 -17.43
N LEU A 16 -22.42 27.51 -17.33
CA LEU A 16 -21.80 26.18 -17.56
C LEU A 16 -22.11 25.19 -16.42
N LEU A 17 -22.15 25.65 -15.17
CA LEU A 17 -22.51 24.80 -14.02
C LEU A 17 -23.99 24.40 -13.97
N GLN A 18 -24.89 25.19 -14.58
CA GLN A 18 -26.32 24.84 -14.65
C GLN A 18 -26.67 23.87 -15.79
N ARG A 19 -25.75 23.63 -16.74
CA ARG A 19 -25.95 22.68 -17.86
C ARG A 19 -25.42 21.26 -17.59
N SER A 20 -24.65 21.06 -16.53
CA SER A 20 -24.12 19.74 -16.15
C SER A 20 -24.95 19.02 -15.07
N ALA A 21 -26.04 19.62 -14.57
CA ALA A 21 -26.90 19.06 -13.52
C ALA A 21 -28.21 18.44 -14.06
N ARG A 22 -28.27 18.08 -15.35
CA ARG A 22 -29.40 17.36 -15.96
C ARG A 22 -28.91 16.15 -16.74
N ARG A 23 -28.74 15.03 -16.04
CA ARG A 23 -29.04 13.65 -16.49
C ARG A 23 -28.43 12.70 -15.46
N LEU A 24 -29.32 11.88 -14.89
CA LEU A 24 -29.15 10.56 -14.24
C LEU A 24 -30.18 10.49 -13.11
N ARG A 25 -31.45 10.34 -13.49
CA ARG A 25 -32.48 9.81 -12.57
C ARG A 25 -32.43 8.29 -12.68
N PRO A 26 -32.18 7.54 -11.60
CA PRO A 26 -32.37 6.09 -11.63
C PRO A 26 -33.87 5.79 -11.75
N GLY A 27 -34.24 4.94 -12.70
CA GLY A 27 -35.61 4.44 -12.86
C GLY A 27 -36.00 3.48 -11.72
N PRO A 28 -37.30 3.22 -11.54
CA PRO A 28 -37.78 2.40 -10.43
C PRO A 28 -37.32 0.94 -10.57
N VAL A 29 -36.70 0.41 -9.51
CA VAL A 29 -36.34 -1.00 -9.37
C VAL A 29 -37.61 -1.80 -9.09
N ARG A 30 -38.00 -2.68 -10.01
CA ARG A 30 -39.08 -3.66 -9.78
C ARG A 30 -38.52 -4.81 -8.93
N LEU A 31 -39.02 -4.95 -7.70
CA LEU A 31 -38.87 -6.12 -6.85
C LEU A 31 -39.64 -7.29 -7.47
N LEU A 32 -38.92 -8.31 -7.97
CA LEU A 32 -39.49 -9.62 -8.27
C LEU A 32 -39.52 -10.42 -6.98
N GLN A 33 -40.71 -10.50 -6.35
CA GLN A 33 -41.04 -11.56 -5.41
C GLN A 33 -41.50 -12.78 -6.21
N GLU A 34 -40.68 -13.82 -6.27
CA GLU A 34 -41.16 -15.18 -6.56
C GLU A 34 -40.99 -16.02 -5.30
N ALA A 35 -42.10 -16.22 -4.59
CA ALA A 35 -42.25 -17.32 -3.64
C ALA A 35 -42.34 -18.62 -4.43
N ARG A 36 -41.46 -19.58 -4.12
CA ARG A 36 -41.57 -20.98 -4.57
C ARG A 36 -41.56 -21.88 -3.36
N ASP A 37 -42.66 -22.62 -3.19
CA ASP A 37 -42.83 -23.65 -2.17
C ASP A 37 -41.79 -24.77 -2.32
N PRO A 38 -41.30 -25.37 -1.21
CA PRO A 38 -40.42 -26.53 -1.28
C PRO A 38 -41.24 -27.83 -1.52
N PRO A 39 -40.79 -28.72 -2.43
CA PRO A 39 -41.40 -30.04 -2.54
C PRO A 39 -41.01 -30.93 -1.35
N ARG A 40 -42.01 -31.57 -0.75
CA ARG A 40 -41.87 -32.64 0.23
C ARG A 40 -41.38 -33.92 -0.47
N GLY A 41 -40.27 -34.49 0.00
CA GLY A 41 -39.81 -35.82 -0.42
C GLY A 41 -38.81 -36.39 0.58
N ARG A 42 -39.25 -37.35 1.39
CA ARG A 42 -38.40 -38.14 2.29
C ARG A 42 -37.62 -39.17 1.48
N GLY A 43 -36.29 -39.12 1.57
CA GLY A 43 -35.39 -40.20 1.21
C GLY A 43 -34.19 -40.15 2.16
N GLN A 44 -34.07 -41.13 3.05
CA GLN A 44 -32.91 -41.28 3.93
C GLN A 44 -31.67 -41.63 3.08
N ALA A 45 -30.67 -40.74 3.10
CA ALA A 45 -29.32 -41.07 2.63
C ALA A 45 -28.52 -41.65 3.81
N PRO A 46 -27.68 -42.68 3.60
CA PRO A 46 -26.93 -43.32 4.67
C PRO A 46 -25.87 -42.37 5.24
N SER A 47 -25.75 -42.40 6.57
CA SER A 47 -24.69 -41.72 7.33
C SER A 47 -23.34 -42.32 6.97
N LEU A 48 -22.54 -41.59 6.20
CA LEU A 48 -21.11 -41.82 6.10
C LEU A 48 -20.46 -41.03 7.23
N ALA A 49 -20.10 -41.73 8.30
CA ALA A 49 -19.18 -41.22 9.30
C ALA A 49 -17.89 -40.78 8.59
N GLN A 50 -17.71 -39.46 8.46
CA GLN A 50 -16.47 -38.90 7.94
C GLN A 50 -15.44 -39.00 9.06
N ALA A 51 -14.41 -39.84 8.84
CA ALA A 51 -13.20 -39.80 9.63
C ALA A 51 -12.63 -38.37 9.62
N PRO A 52 -12.04 -37.89 10.73
CA PRO A 52 -11.44 -36.57 10.77
C PRO A 52 -10.38 -36.48 9.68
N ARG A 53 -10.61 -35.59 8.71
CA ARG A 53 -9.57 -35.21 7.77
C ARG A 53 -8.52 -34.48 8.60
N GLU A 54 -7.34 -35.06 8.72
CA GLU A 54 -6.17 -34.31 9.13
C GLU A 54 -6.04 -33.16 8.12
N GLU A 55 -6.45 -31.96 8.53
CA GLU A 55 -6.11 -30.74 7.81
C GLU A 55 -4.59 -30.65 7.89
N GLU A 56 -3.89 -31.10 6.84
CA GLU A 56 -2.50 -30.75 6.63
C GLU A 56 -2.42 -29.23 6.73
N GLU A 57 -1.87 -28.75 7.84
CA GLU A 57 -1.65 -27.35 8.12
C GLU A 57 -0.72 -26.82 7.04
N VAL A 58 -1.30 -26.26 5.97
CA VAL A 58 -0.56 -25.56 4.92
C VAL A 58 0.18 -24.45 5.62
N LYS A 59 1.46 -24.66 5.92
CA LYS A 59 2.35 -23.65 6.49
C LYS A 59 2.36 -22.47 5.53
N ARG A 60 1.52 -21.47 5.83
CA ARG A 60 1.50 -20.23 5.07
C ARG A 60 2.91 -19.66 5.15
N PRO A 61 3.57 -19.36 4.03
CA PRO A 61 4.99 -18.95 4.02
C PRO A 61 5.26 -17.70 4.87
N PHE A 62 4.21 -16.98 5.26
CA PHE A 62 4.25 -15.78 6.06
C PHE A 62 4.06 -16.00 7.58
N SER A 63 3.66 -17.19 8.04
CA SER A 63 3.34 -17.43 9.47
C SER A 63 4.51 -17.23 10.44
N SER A 64 5.74 -17.26 9.93
CA SER A 64 6.96 -17.03 10.71
C SER A 64 7.38 -15.56 10.80
N LEU A 65 6.73 -14.67 10.05
CA LEU A 65 7.02 -13.25 10.03
C LEU A 65 6.42 -12.59 11.28
N SER A 66 7.13 -11.62 11.87
CA SER A 66 6.59 -10.88 13.02
C SER A 66 5.28 -10.16 12.70
N THR A 67 5.12 -9.70 11.46
CA THR A 67 3.91 -8.98 10.99
C THR A 67 2.65 -9.84 10.93
N GLU A 68 2.79 -11.18 10.96
CA GLU A 68 1.67 -12.12 10.93
C GLU A 68 1.45 -12.79 12.30
N GLN A 69 2.26 -12.44 13.30
CA GLN A 69 2.12 -12.99 14.65
C GLN A 69 0.97 -12.31 15.38
N ARG A 70 0.33 -13.05 16.29
CA ARG A 70 -0.68 -12.46 17.17
C ARG A 70 0.02 -11.70 18.28
N ASN A 71 -0.47 -10.49 18.56
CA ASN A 71 -0.01 -9.72 19.70
C ASN A 71 -0.63 -10.28 21.01
N PRO A 72 0.17 -10.78 21.96
CA PRO A 72 -0.37 -11.32 23.21
C PRO A 72 -1.12 -10.29 24.05
N ARG A 73 -0.82 -9.00 23.90
CA ARG A 73 -1.46 -7.89 24.64
C ARG A 73 -2.87 -7.56 24.14
N THR A 74 -3.24 -8.05 22.96
CA THR A 74 -4.55 -7.82 22.35
C THR A 74 -5.40 -9.10 22.28
N VAL A 75 -5.02 -10.15 23.02
CA VAL A 75 -5.86 -11.34 23.16
C VAL A 75 -7.15 -10.94 23.88
N GLY A 76 -8.28 -11.03 23.18
CA GLY A 76 -9.59 -10.62 23.69
C GLY A 76 -9.93 -9.14 23.49
N ILE A 77 -9.21 -8.42 22.61
CA ILE A 77 -9.47 -7.00 22.29
C ILE A 77 -10.93 -6.75 21.85
N ASP A 78 -11.60 -7.74 21.28
CA ASP A 78 -13.01 -7.73 20.87
C ASP A 78 -14.02 -7.72 22.02
N SER A 79 -13.57 -8.00 23.25
CA SER A 79 -14.38 -7.98 24.47
C SER A 79 -14.11 -6.79 25.40
N LEU A 80 -13.12 -5.95 25.06
CA LEU A 80 -12.79 -4.74 25.79
C LEU A 80 -13.80 -3.61 25.55
N SER A 81 -13.93 -2.70 26.50
CA SER A 81 -14.64 -1.44 26.28
C SER A 81 -13.86 -0.54 25.31
N ILE A 82 -14.56 0.42 24.68
CA ILE A 82 -13.92 1.34 23.73
C ILE A 82 -12.70 2.07 24.33
N PRO A 83 -12.74 2.64 25.55
CA PRO A 83 -11.56 3.27 26.15
C PRO A 83 -10.38 2.30 26.31
N GLU A 84 -10.64 1.06 26.72
CA GLU A 84 -9.59 0.04 26.88
C GLU A 84 -8.96 -0.37 25.53
N ILE A 85 -9.77 -0.47 24.47
CA ILE A 85 -9.26 -0.69 23.10
C ILE A 85 -8.31 0.44 22.71
N LEU A 86 -8.72 1.70 22.91
CA LEU A 86 -7.91 2.86 22.58
C LEU A 86 -6.61 2.91 23.40
N ASP A 87 -6.67 2.58 24.69
CA ASP A 87 -5.50 2.52 25.56
C ASP A 87 -4.50 1.46 25.09
N VAL A 88 -4.99 0.28 24.70
CA VAL A 88 -4.12 -0.80 24.21
C VAL A 88 -3.49 -0.42 22.87
N LEU A 89 -4.24 0.17 21.93
CA LEU A 89 -3.68 0.64 20.65
C LEU A 89 -2.64 1.75 20.84
N ASN A 90 -2.91 2.74 21.69
CA ASN A 90 -1.96 3.83 21.96
C ASN A 90 -0.65 3.31 22.58
N ARG A 91 -0.73 2.31 23.46
CA ARG A 91 0.47 1.67 24.03
C ARG A 91 1.33 0.95 22.99
N GLU A 92 0.73 0.40 21.93
CA GLU A 92 1.49 -0.16 20.80
C GLU A 92 2.16 0.94 19.99
N ASP A 93 1.46 2.07 19.75
CA ASP A 93 1.99 3.21 19.01
C ASP A 93 3.22 3.85 19.68
N GLU A 94 3.27 3.89 21.02
CA GLU A 94 4.43 4.38 21.78
C GLU A 94 5.74 3.68 21.41
N ALA A 95 5.68 2.38 21.05
CA ALA A 95 6.86 1.61 20.69
C ALA A 95 7.43 1.99 19.31
N ILE A 96 6.64 2.62 18.43
CA ILE A 96 7.04 2.96 17.06
C ILE A 96 8.22 3.91 17.06
N ALA A 97 8.17 4.98 17.87
CA ALA A 97 9.23 5.98 17.93
C ALA A 97 10.57 5.37 18.38
N VAL A 98 10.53 4.43 19.34
CA VAL A 98 11.70 3.70 19.82
C VAL A 98 12.28 2.81 18.71
N ALA A 99 11.42 2.05 18.01
CA ALA A 99 11.82 1.18 16.91
C ALA A 99 12.45 1.95 15.75
N VAL A 100 11.89 3.10 15.38
CA VAL A 100 12.45 4.01 14.36
C VAL A 100 13.77 4.62 14.83
N GLY A 101 13.85 5.03 16.10
CA GLY A 101 15.07 5.57 16.70
C GLY A 101 16.25 4.59 16.63
N ALA A 102 15.99 3.30 16.81
CA ALA A 102 17.01 2.24 16.68
C ALA A 102 17.56 2.09 15.25
N GLU A 103 16.81 2.52 14.23
CA GLU A 103 17.20 2.46 12.82
C GLU A 103 17.94 3.72 12.34
N LYS A 104 18.16 4.71 13.22
CA LYS A 104 18.83 5.99 12.91
C LYS A 104 20.12 5.85 12.07
N PRO A 105 21.06 4.91 12.35
CA PRO A 105 22.26 4.76 11.51
C PRO A 105 21.94 4.36 10.07
N LYS A 106 20.90 3.54 9.86
CA LYS A 106 20.48 3.11 8.52
C LYS A 106 19.70 4.21 7.81
N VAL A 107 18.86 4.96 8.53
CA VAL A 107 18.20 6.17 8.01
C VAL A 107 19.25 7.19 7.55
N ALA A 108 20.29 7.46 8.34
CA ALA A 108 21.38 8.35 7.95
C ALA A 108 22.09 7.89 6.67
N ARG A 109 22.36 6.58 6.52
CA ARG A 109 22.93 6.02 5.29
C ARG A 109 22.00 6.19 4.08
N ALA A 110 20.70 5.95 4.26
CA ALA A 110 19.70 6.14 3.21
C ALA A 110 19.61 7.60 2.76
N VAL A 111 19.59 8.55 3.72
CA VAL A 111 19.59 9.99 3.43
C VAL A 111 20.85 10.39 2.67
N ASN A 112 22.03 9.96 3.10
CA ASN A 112 23.27 10.25 2.37
C ASN A 112 23.25 9.72 0.92
N LEU A 113 22.69 8.53 0.72
CA LEU A 113 22.52 7.94 -0.61
C LEU A 113 21.56 8.76 -1.48
N LEU A 114 20.42 9.19 -0.91
CA LEU A 114 19.46 10.06 -1.57
C LEU A 114 20.08 11.39 -1.96
N VAL A 115 20.77 12.06 -1.02
CA VAL A 115 21.45 13.35 -1.27
C VAL A 115 22.48 13.24 -2.39
N ASP A 116 23.34 12.22 -2.37
CA ASP A 116 24.35 12.02 -3.43
C ASP A 116 23.72 11.81 -4.82
N ARG A 117 22.69 10.96 -4.88
CA ARG A 117 22.07 10.53 -6.14
C ARG A 117 21.17 11.61 -6.74
N VAL A 118 20.31 12.20 -5.91
CA VAL A 118 19.44 13.31 -6.31
C VAL A 118 20.27 14.56 -6.67
N GLY A 119 21.34 14.85 -5.91
CA GLY A 119 22.24 15.96 -6.22
C GLY A 119 22.93 15.84 -7.59
N LYS A 120 23.01 14.63 -8.14
CA LYS A 120 23.52 14.34 -9.51
C LYS A 120 22.43 14.30 -10.58
N GLY A 121 21.19 14.70 -10.25
CA GLY A 121 20.05 14.71 -11.16
C GLY A 121 19.24 13.40 -11.18
N GLY A 122 19.42 12.53 -10.18
CA GLY A 122 18.59 11.34 -9.99
C GLY A 122 17.19 11.62 -9.45
N ARG A 123 16.30 10.64 -9.55
CA ARG A 123 14.94 10.67 -9.00
C ARG A 123 14.78 9.73 -7.81
N ILE A 124 13.73 9.95 -7.03
CA ILE A 124 13.29 9.06 -5.95
C ILE A 124 12.05 8.31 -6.44
N LEU A 125 12.11 6.97 -6.45
CA LEU A 125 11.00 6.13 -6.88
C LEU A 125 10.50 5.30 -5.69
N PHE A 126 9.38 5.71 -5.10
CA PHE A 126 8.71 4.95 -4.03
C PHE A 126 7.90 3.81 -4.64
N VAL A 127 8.10 2.59 -4.15
CA VAL A 127 7.43 1.39 -4.67
C VAL A 127 6.76 0.63 -3.56
N GLY A 128 5.46 0.34 -3.68
CA GLY A 128 4.72 -0.39 -2.66
C GLY A 128 3.36 -0.90 -3.15
N ALA A 129 2.74 -1.73 -2.32
CA ALA A 129 1.37 -2.20 -2.50
C ALA A 129 0.48 -1.76 -1.31
N GLY A 130 -0.84 -1.72 -1.51
CA GLY A 130 -1.80 -1.38 -0.46
C GLY A 130 -1.42 -0.10 0.30
N THR A 131 -1.44 -0.16 1.64
CA THR A 131 -1.07 0.95 2.51
C THR A 131 0.37 1.46 2.27
N SER A 132 1.33 0.55 2.07
CA SER A 132 2.73 0.94 1.80
C SER A 132 2.85 1.74 0.49
N GLY A 133 2.13 1.32 -0.56
CA GLY A 133 2.06 2.07 -1.82
C GLY A 133 1.39 3.44 -1.67
N ARG A 134 0.32 3.52 -0.88
CA ARG A 134 -0.37 4.80 -0.58
C ARG A 134 0.50 5.78 0.19
N LEU A 135 1.27 5.31 1.17
CA LEU A 135 2.24 6.15 1.89
C LEU A 135 3.33 6.69 0.94
N GLY A 136 3.79 5.88 -0.02
CA GLY A 136 4.70 6.36 -1.07
C GLY A 136 4.09 7.44 -1.97
N VAL A 137 2.79 7.33 -2.29
CA VAL A 137 2.04 8.38 -3.02
C VAL A 137 1.95 9.66 -2.20
N LEU A 138 1.59 9.54 -0.92
CA LEU A 138 1.51 10.68 -0.01
C LEU A 138 2.83 11.44 0.04
N GLU A 139 3.94 10.73 0.27
CA GLU A 139 5.27 11.35 0.34
C GLU A 139 5.65 12.05 -0.97
N ALA A 140 5.46 11.40 -2.12
CA ALA A 140 5.77 12.01 -3.41
C ALA A 140 4.93 13.26 -3.70
N ALA A 141 3.69 13.31 -3.23
CA ALA A 141 2.77 14.42 -3.46
C ALA A 141 3.10 15.67 -2.61
N GLU A 142 3.70 15.48 -1.42
CA GLU A 142 4.01 16.58 -0.49
C GLU A 142 5.35 17.27 -0.79
N LEU A 143 6.27 16.64 -1.53
CA LEU A 143 7.57 17.25 -1.83
C LEU A 143 7.48 18.55 -2.67
N PRO A 144 6.65 18.64 -3.73
CA PRO A 144 6.54 19.88 -4.50
C PRO A 144 6.02 21.07 -3.68
N PRO A 145 4.87 21.00 -2.97
CA PRO A 145 4.37 22.16 -2.23
C PRO A 145 5.21 22.51 -0.99
N THR A 146 5.89 21.52 -0.38
CA THR A 146 6.68 21.77 0.84
C THR A 146 8.07 22.32 0.55
N PHE A 147 8.72 21.82 -0.51
CA PHE A 147 10.15 22.10 -0.78
C PHE A 147 10.41 22.71 -2.16
N ASP A 148 9.36 23.12 -2.88
CA ASP A 148 9.44 23.67 -4.25
C ASP A 148 10.20 22.78 -5.23
N THR A 149 10.04 21.46 -5.06
CA THR A 149 10.73 20.47 -5.90
C THR A 149 9.99 20.25 -7.22
N PRO A 150 10.69 19.90 -8.31
CA PRO A 150 10.04 19.50 -9.54
C PRO A 150 9.15 18.27 -9.29
N PRO A 151 7.90 18.21 -9.81
CA PRO A 151 7.00 17.08 -9.60
C PRO A 151 7.52 15.71 -10.07
N ARG A 152 8.59 15.71 -10.88
CA ARG A 152 9.24 14.49 -11.38
C ARG A 152 10.34 13.96 -10.45
N LEU A 153 10.76 14.75 -9.45
CA LEU A 153 11.84 14.41 -8.53
C LEU A 153 11.49 13.15 -7.74
N ALA A 154 10.31 13.10 -7.14
CA ALA A 154 9.78 11.91 -6.49
C ALA A 154 8.55 11.38 -7.20
N GLN A 155 8.49 10.07 -7.36
CA GLN A 155 7.37 9.40 -8.02
C GLN A 155 7.00 8.16 -7.22
N ALA A 156 5.69 7.91 -7.12
CA ALA A 156 5.17 6.70 -6.52
C ALA A 156 4.76 5.67 -7.58
N ILE A 157 4.99 4.40 -7.26
CA ILE A 157 4.71 3.25 -8.09
C ILE A 157 3.92 2.26 -7.25
N MET A 158 2.63 2.16 -7.55
CA MET A 158 1.71 1.32 -6.80
C MET A 158 1.43 0.03 -7.54
N ALA A 159 1.52 -1.09 -6.82
CA ALA A 159 1.02 -2.37 -7.31
C ALA A 159 -0.45 -2.23 -7.74
N GLY A 160 -0.79 -2.74 -8.92
CA GLY A 160 -2.15 -2.65 -9.46
C GLY A 160 -2.52 -1.30 -10.09
N GLY A 161 -1.65 -0.28 -10.00
CA GLY A 161 -1.79 1.00 -10.71
C GLY A 161 -2.46 2.12 -9.90
N PRO A 162 -2.67 3.31 -10.51
CA PRO A 162 -3.12 4.52 -9.81
C PRO A 162 -4.48 4.39 -9.11
N GLU A 163 -5.41 3.61 -9.66
CA GLU A 163 -6.72 3.38 -9.04
C GLU A 163 -6.62 2.69 -7.67
N CYS A 164 -5.50 2.00 -7.40
CA CYS A 164 -5.28 1.34 -6.12
C CYS A 164 -5.08 2.31 -4.93
N VAL A 165 -4.89 3.61 -5.23
CA VAL A 165 -4.97 4.68 -4.22
C VAL A 165 -6.32 4.62 -3.52
N TRP A 166 -7.40 4.42 -4.26
CA TRP A 166 -8.78 4.51 -3.79
C TRP A 166 -9.40 3.15 -3.44
N ALA A 167 -9.01 2.09 -4.15
CA ALA A 167 -9.58 0.76 -3.96
C ALA A 167 -8.51 -0.34 -4.04
N SER A 168 -8.42 -1.19 -3.03
CA SER A 168 -7.45 -2.29 -3.05
C SER A 168 -7.75 -3.29 -4.18
N LYS A 169 -6.68 -3.82 -4.79
CA LYS A 169 -6.75 -4.89 -5.79
C LYS A 169 -6.05 -6.13 -5.26
N GLU A 170 -6.81 -7.20 -5.07
CA GLU A 170 -6.29 -8.47 -4.58
C GLU A 170 -5.26 -9.07 -5.56
N GLY A 171 -4.18 -9.66 -5.02
CA GLY A 171 -3.10 -10.29 -5.78
C GLY A 171 -2.16 -9.34 -6.53
N ALA A 172 -2.40 -8.02 -6.52
CA ALA A 172 -1.52 -7.07 -7.19
C ALA A 172 -0.10 -7.06 -6.61
N GLU A 173 0.02 -7.36 -5.31
CA GLU A 173 1.29 -7.38 -4.59
C GLU A 173 2.15 -8.62 -4.88
N ASP A 174 1.55 -9.67 -5.44
CA ASP A 174 2.20 -10.94 -5.74
C ASP A 174 2.89 -10.96 -7.12
N ASP A 175 2.71 -9.91 -7.94
CA ASP A 175 3.29 -9.82 -9.29
C ASP A 175 4.67 -9.14 -9.28
N ALA A 176 5.73 -9.93 -9.06
CA ALA A 176 7.11 -9.47 -9.17
C ALA A 176 7.48 -8.96 -10.59
N ALA A 177 6.88 -9.53 -11.63
CA ALA A 177 7.17 -9.14 -13.00
C ALA A 177 6.61 -7.76 -13.34
N ASP A 178 5.43 -7.40 -12.80
CA ASP A 178 4.88 -6.05 -12.87
C ASP A 178 5.76 -5.05 -12.15
N GLY A 179 6.22 -5.32 -10.92
CA GLY A 179 7.12 -4.43 -10.21
C GLY A 179 8.37 -4.06 -11.02
N ALA A 180 9.00 -5.07 -11.63
CA ALA A 180 10.12 -4.85 -12.54
C ALA A 180 9.72 -4.07 -13.81
N ARG A 181 8.55 -4.39 -14.39
CA ARG A 181 8.01 -3.70 -15.58
C ARG A 181 7.76 -2.21 -15.32
N GLN A 182 7.21 -1.86 -14.15
CA GLN A 182 6.91 -0.47 -13.79
C GLN A 182 8.16 0.41 -13.74
N LEU A 183 9.29 -0.13 -13.29
CA LEU A 183 10.58 0.57 -13.34
C LEU A 183 11.13 0.70 -14.75
N ARG A 184 11.00 -0.34 -15.59
CA ARG A 184 11.41 -0.26 -17.00
C ARG A 184 10.64 0.82 -17.77
N ILE A 185 9.32 0.89 -17.59
CA ILE A 185 8.47 1.92 -18.22
C ILE A 185 8.90 3.34 -17.81
N ARG A 186 9.36 3.50 -16.56
CA ARG A 186 9.86 4.80 -16.04
C ARG A 186 11.32 5.08 -16.40
N ALA A 187 11.94 4.21 -17.20
CA ALA A 187 13.34 4.27 -17.59
C ALA A 187 14.25 4.49 -16.37
N VAL A 188 14.13 3.65 -15.34
CA VAL A 188 15.00 3.72 -14.17
C VAL A 188 16.48 3.60 -14.61
N HIS A 189 17.34 4.42 -14.01
CA HIS A 189 18.77 4.48 -14.34
C HIS A 189 19.64 4.59 -13.09
N ALA A 190 20.96 4.53 -13.28
CA ALA A 190 21.93 4.41 -12.19
C ALA A 190 21.99 5.60 -11.21
N LEU A 191 21.40 6.75 -11.56
CA LEU A 191 21.33 7.89 -10.65
C LEU A 191 20.04 7.89 -9.83
N ASP A 192 19.05 7.07 -10.17
CA ASP A 192 17.82 6.99 -9.39
C ASP A 192 18.06 6.25 -8.07
N VAL A 193 17.20 6.53 -7.10
CA VAL A 193 17.05 5.77 -5.86
C VAL A 193 15.66 5.17 -5.83
N VAL A 194 15.59 3.84 -5.70
CA VAL A 194 14.33 3.12 -5.55
C VAL A 194 14.13 2.76 -4.09
N VAL A 195 13.04 3.24 -3.51
CA VAL A 195 12.64 3.00 -2.13
C VAL A 195 11.48 2.03 -2.12
N GLY A 196 11.75 0.75 -1.85
CA GLY A 196 10.75 -0.28 -1.67
C GLY A 196 10.14 -0.21 -0.26
N ILE A 197 8.81 -0.18 -0.17
CA ILE A 197 8.07 -0.10 1.09
C ILE A 197 7.17 -1.33 1.20
N THR A 198 7.41 -2.16 2.20
CA THR A 198 6.61 -3.35 2.49
C THR A 198 6.77 -3.76 3.95
N ALA A 199 5.69 -3.82 4.72
CA ALA A 199 5.77 -4.22 6.13
C ALA A 199 6.40 -5.62 6.31
N SER A 200 6.01 -6.59 5.48
CA SER A 200 6.51 -7.97 5.54
C SER A 200 7.98 -8.08 5.11
N GLY A 201 8.47 -7.17 4.27
CA GLY A 201 9.81 -7.22 3.69
C GLY A 201 9.94 -8.19 2.51
N VAL A 202 8.88 -8.94 2.17
CA VAL A 202 8.93 -10.03 1.18
C VAL A 202 7.89 -9.89 0.07
N THR A 203 7.19 -8.76 -0.02
CA THR A 203 6.18 -8.50 -1.07
C THR A 203 6.78 -8.65 -2.48
N PRO A 204 6.32 -9.62 -3.29
CA PRO A 204 6.93 -9.91 -4.61
C PRO A 204 7.01 -8.71 -5.56
N PHE A 205 5.96 -7.90 -5.66
CA PHE A 205 5.95 -6.68 -6.48
C PHE A 205 7.11 -5.73 -6.12
N VAL A 206 7.33 -5.50 -4.81
CA VAL A 206 8.39 -4.62 -4.33
C VAL A 206 9.76 -5.23 -4.60
N LEU A 207 9.95 -6.52 -4.33
CA LEU A 207 11.21 -7.21 -4.58
C LEU A 207 11.54 -7.26 -6.08
N GLY A 208 10.54 -7.46 -6.94
CA GLY A 208 10.70 -7.41 -8.39
C GLY A 208 11.18 -6.05 -8.89
N ALA A 209 10.63 -4.97 -8.35
CA ALA A 209 11.11 -3.61 -8.63
C ALA A 209 12.55 -3.40 -8.15
N LEU A 210 12.88 -3.75 -6.90
CA LEU A 210 14.25 -3.62 -6.39
C LEU A 210 15.26 -4.46 -7.19
N GLY A 211 14.84 -5.62 -7.70
CA GLY A 211 15.62 -6.45 -8.61
C GLY A 211 15.92 -5.77 -9.95
N GLU A 212 14.95 -5.09 -10.55
CA GLU A 212 15.17 -4.29 -11.77
C GLU A 212 16.06 -3.07 -11.50
N ALA A 213 15.85 -2.38 -10.38
CA ALA A 213 16.69 -1.26 -9.94
C ALA A 213 18.17 -1.66 -9.88
N ARG A 214 18.46 -2.83 -9.30
CA ARG A 214 19.81 -3.41 -9.24
C ARG A 214 20.41 -3.62 -10.62
N LYS A 215 19.65 -4.21 -11.55
CA LYS A 215 20.10 -4.45 -12.94
C LYS A 215 20.47 -3.15 -13.66
N LYS A 216 19.80 -2.04 -13.31
CA LYS A 216 20.03 -0.71 -13.89
C LYS A 216 21.06 0.12 -13.12
N GLY A 217 21.66 -0.43 -12.06
CA GLY A 217 22.64 0.24 -11.20
C GLY A 217 22.05 1.35 -10.32
N ALA A 218 20.73 1.40 -10.18
CA ALA A 218 20.07 2.35 -9.29
C ALA A 218 20.31 1.95 -7.83
N ALA A 219 20.36 2.96 -6.96
CA ALA A 219 20.47 2.75 -5.53
C ALA A 219 19.15 2.20 -4.97
N ARG A 220 19.23 1.31 -3.97
CA ARG A 220 18.08 0.59 -3.44
C ARG A 220 17.98 0.73 -1.94
N ILE A 221 16.82 1.20 -1.48
CA ILE A 221 16.46 1.25 -0.07
C ILE A 221 15.23 0.37 0.11
N LEU A 222 15.23 -0.48 1.15
CA LEU A 222 14.07 -1.23 1.58
C LEU A 222 13.64 -0.74 2.95
N VAL A 223 12.36 -0.41 3.11
CA VAL A 223 11.70 -0.11 4.38
C VAL A 223 10.71 -1.22 4.69
N SER A 224 10.90 -1.91 5.81
CA SER A 224 9.98 -2.96 6.29
C SER A 224 9.86 -2.97 7.80
N CYS A 225 8.95 -3.80 8.34
CA CYS A 225 8.80 -4.03 9.78
C CYS A 225 9.33 -5.42 10.21
N ASN A 226 10.06 -6.09 9.31
CA ASN A 226 10.55 -7.45 9.49
C ASN A 226 11.90 -7.65 8.78
N ARG A 227 12.76 -8.45 9.41
CA ARG A 227 14.09 -8.84 8.87
C ARG A 227 14.14 -10.28 8.38
N ARG A 228 13.24 -11.16 8.83
CA ARG A 228 13.26 -12.59 8.52
C ARG A 228 12.71 -12.83 7.12
N GLY A 229 13.32 -13.73 6.36
CA GLY A 229 12.87 -14.07 4.99
C GLY A 229 13.18 -13.01 3.93
N VAL A 230 13.66 -11.82 4.31
CA VAL A 230 14.09 -10.79 3.37
C VAL A 230 15.38 -11.24 2.66
N PRO A 231 15.44 -11.24 1.32
CA PRO A 231 16.67 -11.57 0.60
C PRO A 231 17.83 -10.65 1.02
N ARG A 232 19.00 -11.22 1.30
CA ARG A 232 20.18 -10.47 1.79
C ARG A 232 20.61 -9.35 0.85
N ASP A 233 20.39 -9.53 -0.44
CA ASP A 233 20.77 -8.61 -1.50
C ASP A 233 19.58 -7.79 -2.03
N ALA A 234 18.44 -7.76 -1.33
CA ALA A 234 17.26 -7.01 -1.74
C ALA A 234 17.54 -5.50 -1.89
N ALA A 235 18.36 -4.91 -1.00
CA ALA A 235 18.66 -3.48 -0.98
C ALA A 235 20.08 -3.17 -0.50
N ASP A 236 20.57 -1.96 -0.81
CA ASP A 236 21.86 -1.45 -0.35
C ASP A 236 21.76 -0.89 1.09
N VAL A 237 20.55 -0.45 1.45
CA VAL A 237 20.17 -0.06 2.81
C VAL A 237 18.81 -0.68 3.14
N HIS A 238 18.74 -1.46 4.22
CA HIS A 238 17.49 -2.04 4.72
C HIS A 238 17.14 -1.42 6.07
N ILE A 239 16.16 -0.52 6.09
CA ILE A 239 15.61 0.11 7.29
C ILE A 239 14.47 -0.77 7.78
N ALA A 240 14.63 -1.33 8.99
CA ALA A 240 13.70 -2.32 9.52
C ALA A 240 13.31 -2.04 10.98
N PRO A 241 12.51 -0.98 11.25
CA PRO A 241 11.97 -0.73 12.58
C PRO A 241 11.09 -1.90 13.01
N LEU A 242 11.52 -2.62 14.05
CA LEU A 242 10.81 -3.79 14.56
C LEU A 242 9.73 -3.33 15.54
N VAL A 243 8.52 -3.08 15.03
CA VAL A 243 7.39 -2.56 15.82
C VAL A 243 6.58 -3.63 16.55
N GLY A 244 6.85 -4.91 16.29
CA GLY A 244 6.13 -6.03 16.91
C GLY A 244 5.04 -6.62 16.02
N PRO A 245 4.23 -7.55 16.56
CA PRO A 245 3.02 -8.08 15.95
C PRO A 245 1.83 -7.11 15.96
#